data_AF-A0A084SHG2-F1
#
_entry.id   AF-A0A084SHG2-F1
#
_cell.length_a   1.000
_cell.length_b   1.000
_cell.length_c   1.000
_cell.angle_alpha   90.00
_cell.angle_beta   90.00
_cell.angle_gamma   90.00
#
_symmetry.space_group_name_H-M   'P 1'
#
loop_
_entity.id
_entity.type
_entity.pdbx_description
1 polymer ?
#
loop_
_entity_poly.entity_id
_entity_poly.type
_entity_poly.pdbx_seq_one_letter_code
_entity_poly.pdbx_strand_id
1 'polypeptide(L)'
;MEGRVPSDPNPPDLILVSDLHLGRGRLSGTGRYHALETFFFDEDFLDFCQGLVAEAEQRRTPFRLIFNGDTFDLLRIEPAHVGPSAARRERRFGAPVTPEVAAEMMTSILAGHPAWVEAVALVLAAGHGVLFLPGNHDVELQWEPVQRPLREAVAEALRRRGAGVEEALGRLVFEPWFHHEPGRIWVEHGSQYDPECSFRYPLRAGQPALWDGPALERDMPLGNFFQRYLYNAFGAITFIVPSTRANSRYLRWLVWNRPGLLLRVLSGHGPFSLQLLRRVAMTAGGMSPQEEAHRAELERLAAGSGLGRTLHDIDALKHVPPNLAQAARAVVWPLARLVLLALTVGLGGFGLWFAAFGAITHLQAGLGFKTVLFLGMHLALMAVLLGGLAWRLLRAPAAPPRPLRRAAGHIARLLGVPIVTFGHIHEEVVAPLDTGAPGAATYFNTGTWISVFTHEPLLPRERIQFSFLRVRGHQAELLHWSPSRGRAVPAILFEEDEHAVEPGVRAA
;
A
#
# COMPACT_ATOMS: atom_id res chain seq x y z
N MET A 1 11.03 38.28 8.71
CA MET A 1 12.24 37.84 8.00
C MET A 1 12.80 36.68 8.80
N GLU A 2 12.27 35.48 8.54
CA GLU A 2 12.65 34.27 9.25
C GLU A 2 13.93 33.70 8.65
N GLY A 3 14.85 33.27 9.53
CA GLY A 3 16.18 32.81 9.17
C GLY A 3 16.10 31.60 8.24
N ARG A 4 16.51 31.80 6.98
CA ARG A 4 16.97 30.71 6.13
C ARG A 4 18.10 30.00 6.87
N VAL A 5 17.85 28.78 7.34
CA VAL A 5 18.92 27.83 7.64
C VAL A 5 19.79 27.78 6.39
N PRO A 6 21.12 27.98 6.49
CA PRO A 6 21.99 27.88 5.32
C PRO A 6 21.83 26.49 4.73
N SER A 7 21.24 26.39 3.54
CA SER A 7 21.27 25.16 2.77
C SER A 7 22.73 24.82 2.56
N ASP A 8 23.15 23.61 2.94
CA ASP A 8 24.44 23.07 2.55
C ASP A 8 24.63 23.36 1.05
N PRO A 9 25.69 24.09 0.64
CA PRO A 9 25.88 24.46 -0.75
C PRO A 9 26.06 23.22 -1.65
N ASN A 10 26.32 22.05 -1.07
CA ASN A 10 26.46 20.80 -1.80
C ASN A 10 25.82 19.63 -1.03
N PRO A 11 24.47 19.60 -0.94
CA PRO A 11 23.80 18.59 -0.15
C PRO A 11 24.02 17.20 -0.76
N PRO A 12 24.01 16.13 0.04
CA PRO A 12 24.23 14.78 -0.47
C PRO A 12 23.20 14.41 -1.54
N ASP A 13 23.60 13.51 -2.44
CA ASP A 13 22.67 12.86 -3.35
C ASP A 13 21.65 12.05 -2.51
N LEU A 14 20.38 12.05 -2.90
CA LEU A 14 19.38 11.18 -2.27
C LEU A 14 19.07 10.02 -3.20
N ILE A 15 19.12 8.81 -2.66
CA ILE A 15 18.74 7.58 -3.36
C ILE A 15 17.55 7.00 -2.62
N LEU A 16 16.37 7.00 -3.23
CA LEU A 16 15.14 6.55 -2.58
C LEU A 16 14.66 5.24 -3.18
N VAL A 17 14.42 4.26 -2.32
CA VAL A 17 13.76 2.99 -2.61
C VAL A 17 12.53 2.87 -1.72
N SER A 18 11.50 2.14 -2.16
CA SER A 18 10.28 1.94 -1.38
C SER A 18 9.68 0.58 -1.70
N ASP A 19 8.77 0.14 -0.83
CA ASP A 19 7.88 -1.01 -1.10
C ASP A 19 8.71 -2.27 -1.44
N LEU A 20 9.71 -2.55 -0.61
CA LEU A 20 10.51 -3.76 -0.70
C LEU A 20 9.78 -4.96 -0.08
N HIS A 21 8.93 -4.73 0.92
CA HIS A 21 8.10 -5.75 1.58
C HIS A 21 8.89 -7.00 2.01
N LEU A 22 10.01 -6.81 2.71
CA LEU A 22 10.80 -7.91 3.26
C LEU A 22 9.96 -8.67 4.30
N GLY A 23 9.64 -9.93 4.00
CA GLY A 23 9.01 -10.87 4.92
C GLY A 23 10.04 -11.67 5.71
N ARG A 24 9.69 -12.90 6.12
CA ARG A 24 10.61 -13.76 6.92
C ARG A 24 11.82 -14.28 6.15
N GLY A 25 11.87 -14.10 4.84
CA GLY A 25 12.96 -14.49 3.97
C GLY A 25 13.17 -16.00 3.90
N ARG A 26 14.45 -16.39 3.84
CA ARG A 26 14.89 -17.77 3.65
C ARG A 26 14.72 -18.60 4.93
N LEU A 27 14.19 -19.81 4.80
CA LEU A 27 14.25 -20.84 5.84
C LEU A 27 15.68 -21.36 5.98
N SER A 28 16.26 -21.09 7.15
CA SER A 28 17.61 -21.54 7.50
C SER A 28 17.81 -23.04 7.23
N GLY A 29 18.92 -23.37 6.56
CA GLY A 29 19.33 -24.74 6.28
C GLY A 29 18.57 -25.47 5.15
N THR A 30 17.57 -24.85 4.52
CA THR A 30 16.76 -25.53 3.48
C THR A 30 16.84 -24.92 2.09
N GLY A 31 17.34 -23.68 1.97
CA GLY A 31 17.34 -22.91 0.73
C GLY A 31 15.93 -22.52 0.21
N ARG A 32 14.88 -22.80 0.98
CA ARG A 32 13.49 -22.44 0.66
C ARG A 32 13.12 -21.11 1.31
N TYR A 33 12.04 -20.50 0.84
CA TYR A 33 11.49 -19.27 1.42
C TYR A 33 10.21 -19.53 2.21
N HIS A 34 9.94 -18.63 3.15
CA HIS A 34 8.67 -18.58 3.84
C HIS A 34 7.52 -18.37 2.85
N ALA A 35 6.36 -18.97 3.13
CA ALA A 35 5.26 -19.05 2.17
C ALA A 35 4.64 -17.68 1.88
N LEU A 36 4.78 -16.72 2.79
CA LEU A 36 4.33 -15.36 2.60
C LEU A 36 5.42 -14.40 2.11
N GLU A 37 6.64 -14.87 1.87
CA GLU A 37 7.71 -14.02 1.35
C GLU A 37 7.37 -13.45 -0.03
N THR A 38 7.76 -12.19 -0.25
CA THR A 38 7.59 -11.48 -1.52
C THR A 38 8.87 -10.87 -2.07
N PHE A 39 9.86 -10.66 -1.20
CA PHE A 39 11.18 -10.17 -1.55
C PHE A 39 12.17 -11.33 -1.72
N PHE A 40 12.68 -11.51 -2.95
CA PHE A 40 13.62 -12.57 -3.30
C PHE A 40 14.96 -12.03 -3.81
N PHE A 41 15.20 -10.73 -3.64
CA PHE A 41 16.22 -9.96 -4.37
C PHE A 41 17.32 -9.43 -3.46
N ASP A 42 17.65 -10.17 -2.39
CA ASP A 42 18.70 -9.80 -1.44
C ASP A 42 20.04 -9.54 -2.14
N GLU A 43 20.44 -10.45 -3.03
CA GLU A 43 21.70 -10.36 -3.77
C GLU A 43 21.68 -9.20 -4.78
N ASP A 44 20.57 -8.98 -5.48
CA ASP A 44 20.43 -7.84 -6.42
C ASP A 44 20.44 -6.50 -5.68
N PHE A 45 19.88 -6.43 -4.47
CA PHE A 45 19.92 -5.24 -3.62
C PHE A 45 21.33 -4.97 -3.08
N LEU A 46 22.07 -6.01 -2.73
CA LEU A 46 23.48 -5.88 -2.36
C LEU A 46 24.33 -5.36 -3.54
N ASP A 47 24.14 -5.92 -4.74
CA ASP A 47 24.80 -5.46 -5.97
C ASP A 47 24.46 -3.99 -6.29
N PHE A 48 23.19 -3.60 -6.13
CA PHE A 48 22.76 -2.20 -6.23
C PHE A 48 23.53 -1.28 -5.28
N CYS A 49 23.59 -1.63 -4.00
CA CYS A 49 24.33 -0.84 -3.00
C CYS A 49 25.84 -0.76 -3.32
N GLN A 50 26.44 -1.83 -3.83
CA GLN A 50 27.83 -1.82 -4.31
C GLN A 50 28.01 -0.83 -5.47
N GLY A 51 27.08 -0.84 -6.43
CA GLY A 51 27.07 0.11 -7.54
C GLY A 51 26.96 1.56 -7.09
N LEU A 52 26.09 1.85 -6.12
CA LEU A 52 25.93 3.20 -5.55
C LEU A 52 27.21 3.68 -4.87
N VAL A 53 27.84 2.83 -4.04
CA VAL A 53 29.10 3.16 -3.37
C VAL A 53 30.20 3.44 -4.38
N ALA A 54 30.38 2.57 -5.39
CA ALA A 54 31.38 2.77 -6.44
C ALA A 54 31.14 4.08 -7.22
N GLU A 55 29.89 4.42 -7.54
CA GLU A 55 29.54 5.67 -8.21
C GLU A 55 29.84 6.89 -7.33
N ALA A 56 29.54 6.82 -6.03
CA ALA A 56 29.78 7.88 -5.06
C ALA A 56 31.28 8.13 -4.86
N GLU A 57 32.10 7.08 -4.79
CA GLU A 57 33.56 7.16 -4.70
C GLU A 57 34.17 7.84 -5.92
N GLN A 58 33.75 7.44 -7.13
CA GLN A 58 34.20 8.06 -8.39
C GLN A 58 33.90 9.55 -8.45
N ARG A 59 32.71 9.94 -7.96
CA ARG A 59 32.24 11.33 -7.96
C ARG A 59 32.69 12.12 -6.73
N ARG A 60 33.27 11.47 -5.71
CA ARG A 60 33.59 12.05 -4.40
C ARG A 60 32.41 12.81 -3.80
N THR A 61 31.20 12.28 -3.95
CA THR A 61 29.96 12.90 -3.48
C THR A 61 29.25 11.97 -2.50
N PRO A 62 28.94 12.40 -1.27
CA PRO A 62 28.19 11.56 -0.34
C PRO A 62 26.75 11.38 -0.81
N PHE A 63 26.13 10.27 -0.44
CA PHE A 63 24.70 10.07 -0.63
C PHE A 63 24.01 9.60 0.66
N ARG A 64 22.68 9.70 0.65
CA ARG A 64 21.79 9.10 1.65
C ARG A 64 20.84 8.13 0.96
N LEU A 65 20.87 6.86 1.37
CA LEU A 65 19.88 5.86 0.98
C LEU A 65 18.65 6.01 1.87
N ILE A 66 17.51 6.31 1.27
CA ILE A 66 16.23 6.49 1.95
C ILE A 66 15.32 5.33 1.59
N PHE A 67 14.88 4.61 2.61
CA PHE A 67 13.84 3.61 2.56
C PHE A 67 12.49 4.30 2.83
N ASN A 68 11.71 4.58 1.78
CA ASN A 68 10.52 5.44 1.81
C ASN A 68 9.22 4.69 2.21
N GLY A 69 9.29 3.88 3.26
CA GLY A 69 8.17 3.08 3.75
C GLY A 69 8.06 1.71 3.09
N ASP A 70 7.34 0.82 3.77
CA ASP A 70 7.07 -0.56 3.34
C ASP A 70 8.35 -1.31 2.95
N THR A 71 9.42 -1.08 3.71
CA THR A 71 10.66 -1.84 3.56
C THR A 71 10.50 -3.23 4.13
N PHE A 72 9.80 -3.33 5.26
CA PHE A 72 9.49 -4.60 5.91
C PHE A 72 7.99 -4.85 5.82
N ASP A 73 7.58 -6.11 5.72
CA ASP A 73 6.17 -6.48 5.75
C ASP A 73 5.83 -7.14 7.08
N LEU A 74 5.62 -6.35 8.15
CA LEU A 74 5.20 -6.86 9.46
C LEU A 74 3.72 -7.28 9.48
N LEU A 75 3.01 -7.11 8.38
CA LEU A 75 1.60 -7.48 8.23
C LEU A 75 1.40 -8.85 7.58
N ARG A 76 2.33 -9.24 6.70
CA ARG A 76 2.30 -10.46 5.89
C ARG A 76 3.32 -11.49 6.36
N ILE A 77 3.38 -11.73 7.66
CA ILE A 77 4.24 -12.76 8.25
C ILE A 77 3.40 -13.93 8.73
N GLU A 78 3.88 -15.17 8.55
CA GLU A 78 3.11 -16.30 9.06
C GLU A 78 3.04 -16.23 10.59
N PRO A 79 1.90 -16.61 11.20
CA PRO A 79 1.81 -16.70 12.65
C PRO A 79 2.98 -17.52 13.21
N ALA A 80 3.66 -17.01 14.24
CA ALA A 80 4.60 -17.83 14.99
C ALA A 80 3.89 -19.09 15.50
N HIS A 81 4.61 -20.20 15.61
CA HIS A 81 4.03 -21.44 16.12
C HIS A 81 3.73 -21.28 17.62
N VAL A 82 2.49 -20.91 17.92
CA VAL A 82 2.03 -20.76 19.30
C VAL A 82 1.59 -22.12 19.85
N GLY A 83 1.90 -22.38 21.12
CA GLY A 83 1.55 -23.62 21.80
C GLY A 83 0.03 -23.89 21.84
N PRO A 84 -0.40 -25.12 22.18
CA PRO A 84 -1.81 -25.53 22.16
C PRO A 84 -2.71 -24.70 23.10
N SER A 85 -2.13 -24.02 24.10
CA SER A 85 -2.83 -23.14 25.05
C SER A 85 -3.23 -21.77 24.48
N ALA A 86 -2.63 -21.32 23.37
CA ALA A 86 -2.94 -20.01 22.78
C ALA A 86 -4.38 -19.92 22.27
N ALA A 87 -4.96 -18.73 22.19
CA ALA A 87 -6.33 -18.61 21.70
C ALA A 87 -6.45 -19.13 20.27
N ARG A 88 -7.60 -19.74 19.89
CA ARG A 88 -7.85 -20.21 18.50
C ARG A 88 -7.56 -19.14 17.45
N ARG A 89 -7.79 -17.87 17.81
CA ARG A 89 -7.54 -16.70 16.99
C ARG A 89 -6.04 -16.48 16.76
N GLU A 90 -5.24 -16.49 17.82
CA GLU A 90 -3.77 -16.31 17.77
C GLU A 90 -3.11 -17.44 16.99
N ARG A 91 -3.56 -18.68 17.21
CA ARG A 91 -3.10 -19.85 16.43
C ARG A 91 -3.31 -19.69 14.92
N ARG A 92 -4.25 -18.85 14.50
CA ARG A 92 -4.65 -18.72 13.10
C ARG A 92 -4.14 -17.44 12.44
N PHE A 93 -4.15 -16.32 13.16
CA PHE A 93 -3.85 -14.99 12.61
C PHE A 93 -2.65 -14.31 13.29
N GLY A 94 -1.95 -15.05 14.15
CA GLY A 94 -0.86 -14.52 14.97
C GLY A 94 -1.35 -13.74 16.19
N ALA A 95 -0.45 -13.53 17.14
CA ALA A 95 -0.66 -12.62 18.25
C ALA A 95 -0.81 -11.17 17.75
N PRO A 96 -1.55 -10.29 18.45
CA PRO A 96 -1.55 -8.87 18.13
C PRO A 96 -0.11 -8.32 18.07
N VAL A 97 0.15 -7.39 17.15
CA VAL A 97 1.51 -6.93 16.83
C VAL A 97 1.90 -5.82 17.80
N THR A 98 2.11 -6.18 19.06
CA THR A 98 2.65 -5.26 20.08
C THR A 98 4.11 -4.91 19.73
N PRO A 99 4.72 -3.87 20.34
CA PRO A 99 6.12 -3.53 20.09
C PRO A 99 7.10 -4.70 20.24
N GLU A 100 6.87 -5.58 21.23
CA GLU A 100 7.71 -6.75 21.49
C GLU A 100 7.52 -7.82 20.41
N VAL A 101 6.28 -8.11 20.02
CA VAL A 101 5.98 -9.05 18.94
C VAL A 101 6.55 -8.53 17.61
N ALA A 102 6.43 -7.23 17.34
CA ALA A 102 7.01 -6.60 16.16
C ALA A 102 8.56 -6.69 16.15
N ALA A 103 9.21 -6.57 17.30
CA ALA A 103 10.65 -6.73 17.42
C ALA A 103 11.11 -8.19 17.14
N GLU A 104 10.36 -9.18 17.62
CA GLU A 104 10.60 -10.60 17.30
C GLU A 104 10.41 -10.87 15.80
N MET A 105 9.36 -10.28 15.21
CA MET A 105 9.10 -10.35 13.77
C MET A 105 10.24 -9.74 12.96
N MET A 106 10.70 -8.55 13.35
CA MET A 106 11.85 -7.88 12.74
C MET A 106 13.12 -8.75 12.83
N THR A 107 13.37 -9.37 13.98
CA THR A 107 14.51 -10.29 14.16
C THR A 107 14.43 -11.46 13.17
N SER A 108 13.24 -12.05 12.99
CA SER A 108 13.01 -13.12 12.03
C SER A 108 13.19 -12.67 10.58
N ILE A 109 12.72 -11.47 10.22
CA ILE A 109 12.90 -10.88 8.89
C ILE A 109 14.39 -10.73 8.58
N LEU A 110 15.14 -10.07 9.47
CA LEU A 110 16.56 -9.80 9.27
C LEU A 110 17.40 -11.09 9.17
N ALA A 111 17.05 -12.11 9.95
CA ALA A 111 17.69 -13.42 9.87
C ALA A 111 17.46 -14.13 8.51
N GLY A 112 16.32 -13.88 7.88
CA GLY A 112 15.98 -14.39 6.55
C GLY A 112 16.64 -13.64 5.40
N HIS A 113 17.17 -12.44 5.66
CA HIS A 113 17.69 -11.49 4.68
C HIS A 113 19.13 -11.01 4.98
N PRO A 114 20.12 -11.91 5.18
CA PRO A 114 21.46 -11.52 5.58
C PRO A 114 22.20 -10.67 4.53
N ALA A 115 21.97 -10.91 3.24
CA ALA A 115 22.61 -10.14 2.17
C ALA A 115 22.05 -8.71 2.08
N TRP A 116 20.76 -8.51 2.34
CA TRP A 116 20.19 -7.17 2.49
C TRP A 116 20.78 -6.42 3.70
N VAL A 117 20.95 -7.08 4.84
CA VAL A 117 21.61 -6.47 6.02
C VAL A 117 23.06 -6.08 5.70
N GLU A 118 23.79 -6.94 4.98
CA GLU A 118 25.14 -6.63 4.50
C GLU A 118 25.17 -5.43 3.54
N ALA A 119 24.13 -5.23 2.73
CA ALA A 119 24.00 -4.09 1.83
C ALA A 119 23.86 -2.77 2.60
N VAL A 120 23.05 -2.75 3.65
CA VAL A 120 22.91 -1.57 4.54
C VAL A 120 24.23 -1.29 5.26
N ALA A 121 24.88 -2.33 5.81
CA ALA A 121 26.18 -2.19 6.47
C ALA A 121 27.28 -1.70 5.52
N LEU A 122 27.27 -2.14 4.25
CA LEU A 122 28.18 -1.65 3.22
C LEU A 122 28.05 -0.14 3.01
N VAL A 123 26.83 0.38 2.85
CA VAL A 123 26.59 1.81 2.64
C VAL A 123 27.10 2.64 3.83
N LEU A 124 26.79 2.20 5.06
CA LEU A 124 27.23 2.89 6.27
C LEU A 124 28.75 2.83 6.49
N ALA A 125 29.37 1.67 6.19
CA ALA A 125 30.82 1.47 6.26
C ALA A 125 31.58 2.36 5.26
N ALA A 126 30.99 2.64 4.10
CA ALA A 126 31.52 3.57 3.11
C ALA A 126 31.34 5.05 3.50
N GLY A 127 30.78 5.35 4.67
CA GLY A 127 30.61 6.71 5.19
C GLY A 127 29.34 7.42 4.70
N HIS A 128 28.42 6.71 4.05
CA HIS A 128 27.15 7.26 3.56
C HIS A 128 26.03 7.14 4.60
N GLY A 129 24.92 7.85 4.38
CA GLY A 129 23.76 7.85 5.28
C GLY A 129 22.70 6.83 4.90
N VAL A 130 21.98 6.31 5.89
CA VAL A 130 20.78 5.48 5.68
C VAL A 130 19.64 6.05 6.53
N LEU A 131 18.47 6.23 5.92
CA LEU A 131 17.28 6.75 6.58
C LEU A 131 16.08 5.84 6.28
N PHE A 132 15.31 5.52 7.32
CA PHE A 132 14.06 4.78 7.19
C PHE A 132 12.86 5.69 7.49
N LEU A 133 11.86 5.60 6.63
CA LEU A 133 10.50 6.11 6.85
C LEU A 133 9.55 4.91 6.97
N PRO A 134 8.53 4.99 7.83
CA PRO A 134 7.50 3.96 7.90
C PRO A 134 6.48 4.10 6.76
N GLY A 135 5.99 2.98 6.28
CA GLY A 135 4.80 2.87 5.44
C GLY A 135 3.63 2.28 6.22
N ASN A 136 2.65 1.72 5.51
CA ASN A 136 1.50 1.08 6.16
C ASN A 136 1.75 -0.39 6.55
N HIS A 137 2.77 -1.05 6.01
CA HIS A 137 3.15 -2.43 6.36
C HIS A 137 4.20 -2.51 7.48
N ASP A 138 4.90 -1.41 7.76
CA ASP A 138 5.94 -1.31 8.79
C ASP A 138 5.82 -0.04 9.64
N VAL A 139 4.58 0.40 9.93
CA VAL A 139 4.31 1.53 10.85
C VAL A 139 4.96 1.33 12.23
N GLU A 140 5.16 0.07 12.62
CA GLU A 140 5.84 -0.37 13.84
C GLU A 140 7.32 0.02 13.89
N LEU A 141 7.98 0.33 12.76
CA LEU A 141 9.37 0.77 12.70
C LEU A 141 9.63 2.08 13.48
N GLN A 142 8.57 2.80 13.83
CA GLN A 142 8.62 3.97 14.72
C GLN A 142 8.99 3.64 16.17
N TRP A 143 8.87 2.38 16.61
CA TRP A 143 9.13 1.98 17.98
C TRP A 143 10.59 1.58 18.17
N GLU A 144 11.24 2.12 19.21
CA GLU A 144 12.62 1.77 19.54
C GLU A 144 12.85 0.25 19.70
N PRO A 145 11.95 -0.54 20.33
CA PRO A 145 12.08 -2.00 20.37
C PRO A 145 12.20 -2.66 19.00
N VAL A 146 11.57 -2.12 17.96
CA VAL A 146 11.59 -2.65 16.58
C VAL A 146 12.85 -2.20 15.83
N GLN A 147 13.34 -0.98 16.10
CA GLN A 147 14.58 -0.48 15.53
C GLN A 147 15.81 -1.21 16.07
N ARG A 148 15.74 -1.70 17.31
CA ARG A 148 16.87 -2.35 17.99
C ARG A 148 17.40 -3.61 17.27
N PRO A 149 16.57 -4.61 16.90
CA PRO A 149 17.03 -5.75 16.09
C PRO A 149 17.75 -5.34 14.80
N LEU A 150 17.26 -4.30 14.11
CA LEU A 150 17.89 -3.79 12.89
C LEU A 150 19.27 -3.17 13.19
N ARG A 151 19.36 -2.32 14.23
CA ARG A 151 20.64 -1.74 14.67
C ARG A 151 21.63 -2.82 15.05
N GLU A 152 21.21 -3.87 15.76
CA GLU A 152 22.06 -4.98 16.18
C GLU A 152 22.55 -5.82 14.99
N ALA A 153 21.66 -6.15 14.05
CA ALA A 153 22.01 -6.91 12.85
C ALA A 153 23.02 -6.15 11.97
N VAL A 154 22.79 -4.85 11.77
CA VAL A 154 23.70 -3.97 11.03
C VAL A 154 25.02 -3.77 11.78
N ALA A 155 25.00 -3.61 13.11
CA ALA A 155 26.21 -3.52 13.93
C ALA A 155 27.10 -4.75 13.76
N GLU A 156 26.51 -5.94 13.74
CA GLU A 156 27.24 -7.18 13.57
C GLU A 156 27.86 -7.30 12.17
N ALA A 157 27.11 -6.94 11.13
CA ALA A 157 27.64 -6.85 9.77
C ALA A 157 28.79 -5.82 9.64
N LEU A 158 28.69 -4.68 10.31
CA LEU A 158 29.76 -3.67 10.38
C LEU A 158 31.02 -4.21 11.08
N ARG A 159 30.88 -4.96 12.19
CA ARG A 159 32.01 -5.61 12.87
C ARG A 159 32.73 -6.59 11.96
N ARG A 160 31.98 -7.43 11.23
CA ARG A 160 32.55 -8.38 10.25
C ARG A 160 33.35 -7.66 9.16
N ARG A 161 32.96 -6.43 8.83
CA ARG A 161 33.65 -5.57 7.85
C ARG A 161 34.84 -4.79 8.42
N GLY A 162 35.09 -4.85 9.74
CA GLY A 162 36.12 -4.07 10.40
C GLY A 162 35.83 -2.55 10.42
N ALA A 163 34.58 -2.15 10.25
CA ALA A 163 34.16 -0.74 10.25
C ALA A 163 33.90 -0.23 11.69
N GLY A 164 34.07 1.08 11.89
CA GLY A 164 33.73 1.74 13.16
C GLY A 164 32.22 1.72 13.42
N VAL A 165 31.76 0.80 14.27
CA VAL A 165 30.32 0.54 14.49
C VAL A 165 29.57 1.77 14.98
N GLU A 166 30.08 2.47 16.00
CA GLU A 166 29.41 3.62 16.61
C GLU A 166 29.25 4.78 15.62
N GLU A 167 30.33 5.10 14.90
CA GLU A 167 30.33 6.16 13.90
C GLU A 167 29.38 5.86 12.73
N ALA A 168 29.41 4.61 12.24
CA ALA A 168 28.55 4.16 11.16
C ALA A 168 27.06 4.15 11.57
N LEU A 169 26.73 3.66 12.77
CA LEU A 169 25.35 3.66 13.27
C LEU A 169 24.81 5.05 13.59
N GLY A 170 25.69 6.04 13.82
CA GLY A 170 25.31 7.45 13.94
C GLY A 170 24.71 8.02 12.65
N ARG A 171 24.97 7.38 11.49
CA ARG A 171 24.40 7.73 10.19
C ARG A 171 23.14 6.92 9.81
N LEU A 172 22.69 6.02 10.70
CA LEU A 172 21.45 5.26 10.56
C LEU A 172 20.31 5.96 11.31
N VAL A 173 19.41 6.57 10.56
CA VAL A 173 18.33 7.43 11.04
C VAL A 173 16.96 6.79 10.81
N PHE A 174 16.04 6.99 11.75
CA PHE A 174 14.64 6.59 11.64
C PHE A 174 13.78 7.84 11.84
N GLU A 175 13.03 8.21 10.81
CA GLU A 175 12.10 9.32 10.87
C GLU A 175 10.66 8.78 11.00
N PRO A 176 9.80 9.34 11.86
CA PRO A 176 8.49 8.76 12.13
C PRO A 176 7.46 8.98 11.03
N TRP A 177 7.71 9.86 10.05
CA TRP A 177 6.75 10.16 9.00
C TRP A 177 7.37 10.63 7.68
N PHE A 178 8.18 11.69 7.70
CA PHE A 178 8.67 12.33 6.47
C PHE A 178 10.16 12.71 6.56
N HIS A 179 10.79 12.87 5.40
CA HIS A 179 12.05 13.57 5.24
C HIS A 179 11.84 14.81 4.37
N HIS A 180 12.31 15.97 4.84
CA HIS A 180 12.09 17.25 4.17
C HIS A 180 13.39 18.04 4.10
N GLU A 181 13.75 18.48 2.88
CA GLU A 181 14.83 19.43 2.64
C GLU A 181 14.23 20.71 2.04
N PRO A 182 14.19 21.82 2.80
CA PRO A 182 13.55 23.07 2.37
C PRO A 182 14.01 23.53 0.99
N GLY A 183 13.06 23.82 0.10
CA GLY A 183 13.34 24.26 -1.27
C GLY A 183 13.89 23.17 -2.21
N ARG A 184 14.00 21.91 -1.74
CA ARG A 184 14.53 20.79 -2.54
C ARG A 184 13.52 19.66 -2.68
N ILE A 185 13.07 19.06 -1.59
CA ILE A 185 12.26 17.83 -1.66
C ILE A 185 11.41 17.57 -0.42
N TRP A 186 10.22 17.00 -0.64
CA TRP A 186 9.41 16.32 0.36
C TRP A 186 9.32 14.81 0.07
N VAL A 187 9.62 13.99 1.07
CA VAL A 187 9.59 12.53 1.01
C VAL A 187 8.67 12.00 2.10
N GLU A 188 7.67 11.21 1.73
CA GLU A 188 6.89 10.37 2.64
C GLU A 188 6.37 9.15 1.89
N HIS A 189 5.86 8.14 2.59
CA HIS A 189 5.39 6.92 1.93
C HIS A 189 4.13 7.15 1.07
N GLY A 190 3.17 7.95 1.55
CA GLY A 190 1.95 8.35 0.83
C GLY A 190 0.67 7.57 1.17
N SER A 191 0.74 6.57 2.05
CA SER A 191 -0.42 5.72 2.43
C SER A 191 -1.57 6.46 3.09
N GLN A 192 -1.30 7.61 3.73
CA GLN A 192 -2.33 8.43 4.39
C GLN A 192 -3.33 9.04 3.40
N TYR A 193 -2.99 9.12 2.11
CA TYR A 193 -3.87 9.65 1.07
C TYR A 193 -4.71 8.54 0.39
N ASP A 194 -4.44 7.28 0.70
CA ASP A 194 -5.23 6.14 0.24
C ASP A 194 -6.33 5.80 1.29
N PRO A 195 -7.62 5.82 0.90
CA PRO A 195 -8.71 5.47 1.80
C PRO A 195 -8.64 4.07 2.42
N GLU A 196 -8.00 3.11 1.75
CA GLU A 196 -7.91 1.73 2.22
C GLU A 196 -6.72 1.53 3.19
N CYS A 197 -5.72 2.43 3.17
CA CYS A 197 -4.45 2.29 3.88
C CYS A 197 -4.14 3.42 4.88
N SER A 198 -4.99 4.45 4.97
CA SER A 198 -4.80 5.58 5.88
C SER A 198 -5.11 5.24 7.34
N PHE A 199 -4.19 5.60 8.24
CA PHE A 199 -4.34 5.42 9.68
C PHE A 199 -4.98 6.66 10.29
N ARG A 200 -5.76 6.50 11.37
CA ARG A 200 -6.27 7.69 12.08
C ARG A 200 -5.15 8.35 12.88
N TYR A 201 -4.27 7.53 13.46
CA TYR A 201 -3.15 7.96 14.30
C TYR A 201 -1.82 7.36 13.79
N PRO A 202 -1.28 7.88 12.68
CA PRO A 202 -0.07 7.33 12.06
C PRO A 202 1.21 7.53 12.90
N LEU A 203 1.26 8.54 13.77
CA LEU A 203 2.44 8.82 14.61
C LEU A 203 2.37 8.05 15.92
N ARG A 204 3.26 7.06 16.09
CA ARG A 204 3.23 6.08 17.19
C ARG A 204 4.51 6.04 18.03
N ALA A 205 5.55 6.76 17.62
CA ALA A 205 6.87 6.72 18.26
C ALA A 205 6.86 7.10 19.75
N GLY A 206 6.10 8.13 20.13
CA GLY A 206 6.21 8.76 21.45
C GLY A 206 5.73 7.92 22.64
N GLN A 207 4.83 6.96 22.46
CA GLN A 207 4.24 6.17 23.56
C GLN A 207 3.89 4.72 23.14
N PRO A 208 4.88 3.82 22.95
CA PRO A 208 4.64 2.45 22.49
C PRO A 208 3.70 1.65 23.39
N ALA A 209 3.73 1.90 24.71
CA ALA A 209 2.90 1.21 25.69
C ALA A 209 1.38 1.45 25.53
N LEU A 210 0.97 2.52 24.83
CA LEU A 210 -0.45 2.77 24.53
C LEU A 210 -0.98 1.88 23.40
N TRP A 211 -0.11 1.18 22.68
CA TRP A 211 -0.44 0.41 21.48
C TRP A 211 -0.55 -1.08 21.80
N ASP A 212 -1.55 -1.42 22.61
CA ASP A 212 -1.94 -2.81 22.84
C ASP A 212 -2.68 -3.41 21.62
N GLY A 213 -2.91 -4.72 21.66
CA GLY A 213 -3.58 -5.43 20.58
C GLY A 213 -4.93 -4.83 20.15
N PRO A 214 -5.87 -4.59 21.09
CA PRO A 214 -7.14 -3.93 20.79
C PRO A 214 -7.01 -2.52 20.18
N ALA A 215 -6.10 -1.68 20.67
CA ALA A 215 -5.86 -0.34 20.14
C ALA A 215 -5.34 -0.38 18.71
N LEU A 216 -4.37 -1.27 18.44
CA LEU A 216 -3.81 -1.49 17.11
C LEU A 216 -4.87 -1.96 16.11
N GLU A 217 -5.70 -2.95 16.48
CA GLU A 217 -6.77 -3.44 15.61
C GLU A 217 -7.85 -2.39 15.33
N ARG A 218 -8.09 -1.45 16.27
CA ARG A 218 -9.06 -0.37 16.10
C ARG A 218 -8.57 0.65 15.07
N ASP A 219 -7.29 1.01 15.11
CA ASP A 219 -6.68 1.99 14.20
C ASP A 219 -6.22 1.40 12.86
N MET A 220 -6.08 0.07 12.76
CA MET A 220 -5.64 -0.63 11.56
C MET A 220 -6.55 -0.33 10.34
N PRO A 221 -6.05 0.18 9.21
CA PRO A 221 -6.82 0.42 8.00
C PRO A 221 -7.55 -0.83 7.48
N LEU A 222 -8.57 -0.65 6.63
CA LEU A 222 -9.31 -1.79 6.10
C LEU A 222 -8.44 -2.67 5.20
N GLY A 223 -7.61 -2.09 4.34
CA GLY A 223 -6.63 -2.81 3.52
C GLY A 223 -5.73 -3.68 4.39
N ASN A 224 -5.16 -3.10 5.44
CA ASN A 224 -4.31 -3.85 6.36
C ASN A 224 -5.04 -4.98 7.09
N PHE A 225 -6.28 -4.72 7.51
CA PHE A 225 -7.12 -5.71 8.18
C PHE A 225 -7.46 -6.89 7.26
N PHE A 226 -7.80 -6.62 6.00
CA PHE A 226 -8.02 -7.68 5.03
C PHE A 226 -6.74 -8.44 4.73
N GLN A 227 -5.59 -7.78 4.63
CA GLN A 227 -4.31 -8.44 4.45
C GLN A 227 -4.06 -9.48 5.56
N ARG A 228 -4.14 -9.04 6.82
CA ARG A 228 -3.88 -9.87 7.99
C ARG A 228 -4.86 -11.04 8.16
N TYR A 229 -6.16 -10.76 8.07
CA TYR A 229 -7.19 -11.72 8.46
C TYR A 229 -7.84 -12.46 7.27
N LEU A 230 -7.54 -12.08 6.03
CA LEU A 230 -8.07 -12.72 4.83
C LEU A 230 -6.98 -13.07 3.81
N TYR A 231 -6.16 -12.11 3.36
CA TYR A 231 -5.26 -12.33 2.24
C TYR A 231 -4.11 -13.28 2.55
N ASN A 232 -3.56 -13.21 3.77
CA ASN A 232 -2.53 -14.16 4.23
C ASN A 232 -2.99 -15.64 4.14
N ALA A 233 -4.30 -15.92 4.11
CA ALA A 233 -4.82 -17.28 3.94
C ALA A 233 -4.75 -17.81 2.50
N PHE A 234 -4.54 -16.96 1.50
CA PHE A 234 -4.32 -17.39 0.11
C PHE A 234 -2.86 -17.82 -0.15
N GLY A 235 -1.94 -17.57 0.78
CA GLY A 235 -0.55 -18.06 0.75
C GLY A 235 0.36 -17.29 -0.21
N ALA A 236 1.35 -18.00 -0.80
CA ALA A 236 2.34 -17.44 -1.73
C ALA A 236 1.72 -16.86 -3.01
N ILE A 237 0.50 -17.29 -3.33
CA ILE A 237 -0.24 -16.81 -4.48
C ILE A 237 -0.82 -15.46 -4.06
N THR A 238 -0.19 -14.37 -4.53
CA THR A 238 -0.61 -12.96 -4.54
C THR A 238 -0.15 -12.04 -3.41
N PHE A 239 0.75 -11.11 -3.75
CA PHE A 239 0.71 -9.75 -3.21
C PHE A 239 -0.37 -9.00 -4.00
N ILE A 240 -1.54 -8.81 -3.38
CA ILE A 240 -2.62 -8.03 -3.95
C ILE A 240 -2.49 -6.63 -3.37
N VAL A 241 -2.15 -5.65 -4.20
CA VAL A 241 -2.33 -4.25 -3.83
C VAL A 241 -3.84 -4.06 -3.57
N PRO A 242 -4.26 -3.71 -2.34
CA PRO A 242 -5.67 -3.58 -2.00
C PRO A 242 -6.27 -2.42 -2.80
N SER A 243 -6.89 -2.77 -3.93
CA SER A 243 -7.73 -1.87 -4.70
C SER A 243 -8.99 -2.62 -5.10
N THR A 244 -10.12 -1.92 -5.09
CA THR A 244 -11.42 -2.47 -5.53
C THR A 244 -11.35 -3.21 -6.88
N ARG A 245 -10.52 -2.72 -7.81
CA ARG A 245 -10.33 -3.34 -9.14
C ARG A 245 -9.49 -4.61 -9.07
N ALA A 246 -8.34 -4.60 -8.38
CA ALA A 246 -7.51 -5.79 -8.22
C ALA A 246 -8.27 -6.90 -7.48
N ASN A 247 -8.98 -6.54 -6.41
CA ASN A 247 -9.82 -7.44 -5.62
C ASN A 247 -10.94 -8.10 -6.45
N SER A 248 -11.67 -7.33 -7.26
CA SER A 248 -12.75 -7.88 -8.10
C SER A 248 -12.24 -8.80 -9.21
N ARG A 249 -11.06 -8.51 -9.77
CA ARG A 249 -10.40 -9.37 -10.77
C ARG A 249 -9.88 -10.66 -10.16
N TYR A 250 -9.26 -10.56 -9.00
CA TYR A 250 -8.76 -11.73 -8.28
C TYR A 250 -9.89 -12.64 -7.80
N LEU A 251 -10.99 -12.07 -7.28
CA LEU A 251 -12.17 -12.84 -6.93
C LEU A 251 -12.73 -13.59 -8.14
N ARG A 252 -12.80 -12.95 -9.31
CA ARG A 252 -13.13 -13.64 -10.57
C ARG A 252 -12.14 -14.76 -10.88
N TRP A 253 -10.84 -14.52 -10.79
CA TRP A 253 -9.86 -15.58 -11.03
C TRP A 253 -10.05 -16.76 -10.07
N LEU A 254 -10.26 -16.51 -8.77
CA LEU A 254 -10.51 -17.54 -7.77
C LEU A 254 -11.77 -18.36 -8.05
N VAL A 255 -12.88 -17.70 -8.42
CA VAL A 255 -14.14 -18.38 -8.73
C VAL A 255 -13.98 -19.31 -9.93
N TRP A 256 -13.21 -18.91 -10.96
CA TRP A 256 -13.03 -19.71 -12.18
C TRP A 256 -11.93 -20.77 -12.05
N ASN A 257 -10.83 -20.49 -11.34
CA ASN A 257 -9.64 -21.35 -11.36
C ASN A 257 -9.43 -22.13 -10.06
N ARG A 258 -9.89 -21.62 -8.92
CA ARG A 258 -9.64 -22.20 -7.59
C ARG A 258 -10.88 -22.13 -6.67
N PRO A 259 -12.07 -22.59 -7.09
CA PRO A 259 -13.30 -22.46 -6.30
C PRO A 259 -13.23 -23.19 -4.95
N GLY A 260 -12.49 -24.31 -4.86
CA GLY A 260 -12.26 -25.02 -3.61
C GLY A 260 -11.45 -24.20 -2.58
N LEU A 261 -10.47 -23.41 -3.03
CA LEU A 261 -9.71 -22.50 -2.16
C LEU A 261 -10.61 -21.38 -1.66
N LEU A 262 -11.41 -20.78 -2.54
CA LEU A 262 -12.38 -19.74 -2.17
C LEU A 262 -13.38 -20.25 -1.14
N LEU A 263 -13.97 -21.44 -1.36
CA LEU A 263 -14.90 -22.05 -0.40
C LEU A 263 -14.25 -22.36 0.95
N ARG A 264 -13.00 -22.86 0.95
CA ARG A 264 -12.22 -23.12 2.17
C ARG A 264 -11.92 -21.83 2.93
N VAL A 265 -11.55 -20.77 2.21
CA VAL A 265 -11.30 -19.45 2.81
C VAL A 265 -12.61 -18.89 3.37
N LEU A 266 -13.71 -18.86 2.62
CA LEU A 266 -15.00 -18.34 3.09
C LEU A 266 -15.56 -19.13 4.28
N SER A 267 -15.59 -20.47 4.20
CA SER A 267 -16.07 -21.33 5.30
C SER A 267 -15.17 -21.27 6.52
N GLY A 268 -13.84 -21.19 6.31
CA GLY A 268 -12.89 -21.00 7.38
C GLY A 268 -13.03 -19.64 8.05
N HIS A 269 -13.22 -18.57 7.28
CA HIS A 269 -13.20 -17.18 7.76
C HIS A 269 -14.60 -16.62 8.08
N GLY A 270 -15.66 -17.44 8.14
CA GLY A 270 -16.99 -17.02 8.58
C GLY A 270 -17.08 -16.14 9.85
N PRO A 271 -16.20 -16.28 10.87
CA PRO A 271 -16.14 -15.36 12.01
C PRO A 271 -15.61 -13.95 11.70
N PHE A 272 -15.14 -13.69 10.48
CA PHE A 272 -14.61 -12.40 10.02
C PHE A 272 -15.70 -11.32 10.00
N SER A 273 -16.92 -11.65 9.59
CA SER A 273 -18.06 -10.71 9.60
C SER A 273 -18.40 -10.25 11.02
N LEU A 274 -18.30 -11.14 12.01
CA LEU A 274 -18.44 -10.79 13.43
C LEU A 274 -17.30 -9.90 13.93
N GLN A 275 -16.07 -10.10 13.42
CA GLN A 275 -14.92 -9.25 13.74
C GLN A 275 -15.06 -7.86 13.15
N LEU A 276 -15.53 -7.73 11.90
CA LEU A 276 -15.83 -6.44 11.29
C LEU A 276 -16.91 -5.69 12.07
N LEU A 277 -17.98 -6.38 12.46
CA LEU A 277 -19.06 -5.81 13.29
C LEU A 277 -18.56 -5.39 14.69
N ARG A 278 -17.71 -6.20 15.34
CA ARG A 278 -17.07 -5.85 16.63
C ARG A 278 -16.12 -4.66 16.48
N ARG A 279 -15.30 -4.62 15.43
CA ARG A 279 -14.40 -3.51 15.14
C ARG A 279 -15.18 -2.22 15.02
N VAL A 280 -16.23 -2.22 14.20
CA VAL A 280 -17.16 -1.12 14.04
C VAL A 280 -17.66 -0.70 15.43
N ALA A 281 -18.23 -1.61 16.24
CA ALA A 281 -18.71 -1.29 17.59
C ALA A 281 -17.65 -0.71 18.55
N MET A 282 -16.37 -1.09 18.42
CA MET A 282 -15.26 -0.62 19.28
C MET A 282 -14.72 0.77 18.90
N THR A 283 -15.07 1.33 17.74
CA THR A 283 -14.60 2.65 17.27
C THR A 283 -15.43 3.82 17.84
N ALA A 284 -16.40 3.56 18.74
CA ALA A 284 -17.36 4.54 19.24
C ALA A 284 -16.94 5.32 20.51
N GLY A 285 -15.71 5.15 21.00
CA GLY A 285 -15.20 5.86 22.18
C GLY A 285 -14.65 7.25 21.85
N GLY A 286 -14.80 8.23 22.76
CA GLY A 286 -14.26 9.59 22.67
C GLY A 286 -12.72 9.66 22.60
N MET A 287 -12.13 10.86 22.75
CA MET A 287 -10.68 11.09 22.63
C MET A 287 -9.88 9.97 23.30
N SER A 288 -9.28 9.13 22.48
CA SER A 288 -8.51 7.98 22.95
C SER A 288 -7.11 8.45 23.36
N PRO A 289 -6.45 7.86 24.37
CA PRO A 289 -5.06 8.21 24.73
C PRO A 289 -4.09 8.24 23.54
N GLN A 290 -4.34 7.41 22.52
CA GLN A 290 -3.59 7.38 21.26
C GLN A 290 -3.73 8.66 20.42
N GLU A 291 -4.88 9.34 20.51
CA GLU A 291 -5.11 10.62 19.82
C GLU A 291 -4.27 11.72 20.43
N GLU A 292 -4.22 11.79 21.76
CA GLU A 292 -3.39 12.76 22.49
C GLU A 292 -1.90 12.51 22.22
N ALA A 293 -1.47 11.24 22.24
CA ALA A 293 -0.10 10.87 21.90
C ALA A 293 0.27 11.23 20.46
N HIS A 294 -0.61 10.94 19.49
CA HIS A 294 -0.42 11.33 18.10
C HIS A 294 -0.31 12.86 17.93
N ARG A 295 -1.19 13.62 18.60
CA ARG A 295 -1.17 15.08 18.56
C ARG A 295 0.13 15.64 19.16
N ALA A 296 0.56 15.13 20.31
CA ALA A 296 1.81 15.54 20.94
C ALA A 296 3.03 15.28 20.04
N GLU A 297 3.05 14.15 19.34
CA GLU A 297 4.11 13.82 18.40
C GLU A 297 4.07 14.70 17.15
N LEU A 298 2.88 15.02 16.63
CA LEU A 298 2.71 15.97 15.53
C LEU A 298 3.24 17.36 15.89
N GLU A 299 2.93 17.87 17.09
CA GLU A 299 3.45 19.14 17.60
C GLU A 299 4.98 19.11 17.72
N ARG A 300 5.54 18.00 18.21
CA ARG A 300 7.00 17.80 18.31
C ARG A 300 7.66 17.88 16.92
N LEU A 301 7.08 17.22 15.92
CA LEU A 301 7.59 17.25 14.54
C LEU A 301 7.40 18.64 13.89
N ALA A 302 6.27 19.30 14.14
CA ALA A 302 5.99 20.63 13.63
C ALA A 302 7.01 21.65 14.15
N ALA A 303 7.33 21.58 15.45
CA ALA A 303 8.36 22.39 16.07
C ALA A 303 9.77 22.04 15.60
N GLY A 304 10.12 20.74 15.53
CA GLY A 304 11.46 20.29 15.16
C GLY A 304 11.82 20.51 13.68
N SER A 305 10.84 20.46 12.79
CA SER A 305 11.03 20.68 11.34
C SER A 305 10.98 22.15 10.92
N GLY A 306 10.52 23.04 11.81
CA GLY A 306 10.25 24.44 11.48
C GLY A 306 9.02 24.65 10.57
N LEU A 307 8.23 23.61 10.32
CA LEU A 307 7.03 23.70 9.48
C LEU A 307 5.81 24.27 10.21
N GLY A 308 5.78 24.14 11.55
CA GLY A 308 4.69 24.67 12.38
C GLY A 308 3.31 24.25 11.85
N ARG A 309 2.43 25.24 11.64
CA ARG A 309 1.06 25.02 11.17
C ARG A 309 0.97 24.33 9.81
N THR A 310 1.95 24.54 8.92
CA THR A 310 1.98 23.91 7.60
C THR A 310 2.01 22.39 7.71
N LEU A 311 2.66 21.83 8.73
CA LEU A 311 2.66 20.39 8.94
C LEU A 311 1.30 19.85 9.36
N HIS A 312 0.53 20.62 10.14
CA HIS A 312 -0.86 20.27 10.47
C HIS A 312 -1.78 20.31 9.24
N ASP A 313 -1.55 21.28 8.35
CA ASP A 313 -2.31 21.37 7.09
C ASP A 313 -2.00 20.18 6.17
N ILE A 314 -0.76 19.68 6.17
CA ILE A 314 -0.37 18.44 5.47
C ILE A 314 -1.00 17.21 6.13
N ASP A 315 -0.92 17.06 7.46
CA ASP A 315 -1.57 15.94 8.18
C ASP A 315 -3.09 15.91 7.91
N ALA A 316 -3.73 17.09 7.80
CA ALA A 316 -5.15 17.20 7.51
C ALA A 316 -5.55 16.74 6.08
N LEU A 317 -4.59 16.56 5.16
CA LEU A 317 -4.86 15.98 3.84
C LEU A 317 -5.15 14.47 3.91
N LYS A 318 -4.83 13.80 5.04
CA LYS A 318 -5.06 12.37 5.20
C LYS A 318 -6.52 11.99 5.04
N HIS A 319 -6.76 10.82 4.49
CA HIS A 319 -8.10 10.25 4.49
C HIS A 319 -8.44 9.77 5.91
N VAL A 320 -9.37 10.45 6.58
CA VAL A 320 -9.86 9.98 7.88
C VAL A 320 -10.98 8.96 7.63
N PRO A 321 -10.83 7.70 8.10
CA PRO A 321 -11.88 6.70 7.93
C PRO A 321 -13.21 7.21 8.51
N PRO A 322 -14.35 6.99 7.81
CA PRO A 322 -15.64 7.45 8.28
C PRO A 322 -15.96 6.89 9.66
N ASN A 323 -16.58 7.70 10.53
CA ASN A 323 -17.01 7.24 11.84
C ASN A 323 -18.10 6.14 11.73
N LEU A 324 -18.38 5.43 12.83
CA LEU A 324 -19.35 4.32 12.90
C LEU A 324 -20.65 4.57 12.11
N ALA A 325 -21.25 5.74 12.31
CA ALA A 325 -22.52 6.12 11.66
C ALA A 325 -22.36 6.34 10.16
N GLN A 326 -21.24 6.91 9.72
CA GLN A 326 -20.90 7.11 8.31
C GLN A 326 -20.53 5.80 7.63
N ALA A 327 -19.75 4.93 8.27
CA ALA A 327 -19.38 3.60 7.75
C ALA A 327 -20.61 2.68 7.63
N ALA A 328 -21.46 2.64 8.66
CA ALA A 328 -22.71 1.89 8.62
C ALA A 328 -23.63 2.38 7.49
N ARG A 329 -23.78 3.70 7.32
CA ARG A 329 -24.53 4.28 6.18
C ARG A 329 -23.87 3.93 4.84
N ALA A 330 -22.54 3.98 4.75
CA ALA A 330 -21.79 3.66 3.53
C ALA A 330 -21.89 2.18 3.12
N VAL A 331 -22.20 1.26 4.04
CA VAL A 331 -22.43 -0.16 3.72
C VAL A 331 -23.92 -0.46 3.52
N VAL A 332 -24.77 0.02 4.44
CA VAL A 332 -26.22 -0.21 4.41
C VAL A 332 -26.85 0.43 3.18
N TRP A 333 -26.41 1.62 2.78
CA TRP A 333 -27.05 2.34 1.68
C TRP A 333 -26.77 1.72 0.30
N PRO A 334 -25.54 1.33 -0.06
CA PRO A 334 -25.31 0.57 -1.29
C PRO A 334 -25.97 -0.80 -1.29
N LEU A 335 -25.98 -1.50 -0.14
CA LEU A 335 -26.65 -2.80 -0.03
C LEU A 335 -28.16 -2.66 -0.19
N ALA A 336 -28.78 -1.68 0.47
CA ALA A 336 -30.19 -1.34 0.33
C ALA A 336 -30.53 -0.92 -1.10
N ARG A 337 -29.66 -0.12 -1.76
CA ARG A 337 -29.81 0.21 -3.19
C ARG A 337 -29.73 -1.02 -4.08
N LEU A 338 -28.84 -1.96 -3.79
CA LEU A 338 -28.69 -3.20 -4.55
C LEU A 338 -29.88 -4.14 -4.35
N VAL A 339 -30.37 -4.28 -3.12
CA VAL A 339 -31.58 -5.04 -2.78
C VAL A 339 -32.80 -4.39 -3.43
N LEU A 340 -32.95 -3.08 -3.33
CA LEU A 340 -34.04 -2.33 -3.96
C LEU A 340 -34.00 -2.50 -5.47
N LEU A 341 -32.83 -2.34 -6.11
CA LEU A 341 -32.67 -2.57 -7.54
C LEU A 341 -33.03 -4.02 -7.93
N ALA A 342 -32.56 -5.02 -7.16
CA ALA A 342 -32.88 -6.42 -7.40
C ALA A 342 -34.39 -6.69 -7.26
N LEU A 343 -35.05 -6.10 -6.25
CA LEU A 343 -36.50 -6.18 -6.06
C LEU A 343 -37.25 -5.47 -7.19
N THR A 344 -36.85 -4.28 -7.61
CA THR A 344 -37.49 -3.54 -8.70
C THR A 344 -37.36 -4.28 -10.03
N VAL A 345 -36.16 -4.79 -10.34
CA VAL A 345 -35.93 -5.60 -11.55
C VAL A 345 -36.69 -6.92 -11.49
N GLY A 346 -36.69 -7.60 -10.33
CA GLY A 346 -37.39 -8.85 -10.12
C GLY A 346 -38.92 -8.71 -10.22
N LEU A 347 -39.50 -7.74 -9.52
CA LEU A 347 -40.94 -7.45 -9.54
C LEU A 347 -41.39 -6.92 -10.90
N GLY A 348 -40.60 -6.05 -11.54
CA GLY A 348 -40.87 -5.57 -12.89
C GLY A 348 -40.82 -6.69 -13.91
N GLY A 349 -39.80 -7.56 -13.84
CA GLY A 349 -39.69 -8.75 -14.67
C GLY A 349 -40.83 -9.74 -14.46
N PHE A 350 -41.22 -9.97 -13.21
CA PHE A 350 -42.37 -10.82 -12.86
C PHE A 350 -43.69 -10.23 -13.37
N GLY A 351 -43.91 -8.93 -13.22
CA GLY A 351 -45.10 -8.24 -13.74
C GLY A 351 -45.20 -8.30 -15.26
N LEU A 352 -44.09 -8.09 -15.97
CA LEU A 352 -44.00 -8.25 -17.43
C LEU A 352 -44.28 -9.69 -17.86
N TRP A 353 -43.68 -10.67 -17.16
CA TRP A 353 -43.94 -12.09 -17.41
C TRP A 353 -45.43 -12.43 -17.18
N PHE A 354 -46.03 -11.95 -16.09
CA PHE A 354 -47.43 -12.21 -15.75
C PHE A 354 -48.40 -11.60 -16.77
N ALA A 355 -48.14 -10.35 -17.20
CA ALA A 355 -48.94 -9.68 -18.22
C ALA A 355 -48.84 -10.40 -19.58
N ALA A 356 -47.63 -10.77 -19.99
CA ALA A 356 -47.40 -11.52 -21.22
C ALA A 356 -48.02 -12.93 -21.16
N PHE A 357 -47.89 -13.62 -20.01
CA PHE A 357 -48.54 -14.90 -19.77
C PHE A 357 -50.06 -14.80 -19.90
N GLY A 358 -50.68 -13.81 -19.25
CA GLY A 358 -52.12 -13.55 -19.35
C GLY A 358 -52.57 -13.24 -20.77
N ALA A 359 -51.82 -12.40 -21.49
CA ALA A 359 -52.14 -12.08 -22.88
C ALA A 359 -52.10 -13.33 -23.79
N ILE A 360 -51.10 -14.20 -23.63
CA ILE A 360 -50.94 -15.42 -24.42
C ILE A 360 -52.04 -16.45 -24.07
N THR A 361 -52.43 -16.58 -22.80
CA THR A 361 -53.48 -17.53 -22.40
C THR A 361 -54.85 -17.12 -22.92
N HIS A 362 -55.19 -15.82 -22.87
CA HIS A 362 -56.46 -15.28 -23.37
C HIS A 362 -56.56 -15.21 -24.91
N LEU A 363 -55.45 -15.39 -25.62
CA LEU A 363 -55.44 -15.43 -27.08
C LEU A 363 -56.25 -16.65 -27.59
N GLN A 364 -57.20 -16.44 -28.49
CA GLN A 364 -57.95 -17.52 -29.15
C GLN A 364 -57.10 -18.15 -30.28
N ALA A 365 -56.07 -18.89 -29.89
CA ALA A 365 -55.14 -19.55 -30.80
C ALA A 365 -54.93 -21.02 -30.43
N GLY A 366 -54.50 -21.82 -31.42
CA GLY A 366 -54.16 -23.23 -31.21
C GLY A 366 -52.95 -23.43 -30.28
N LEU A 367 -52.88 -24.61 -29.65
CA LEU A 367 -51.86 -24.94 -28.64
C LEU A 367 -50.43 -24.74 -29.16
N GLY A 368 -50.15 -25.15 -30.40
CA GLY A 368 -48.82 -25.00 -31.00
C GLY A 368 -48.36 -23.54 -31.12
N PHE A 369 -49.27 -22.63 -31.48
CA PHE A 369 -48.94 -21.20 -31.59
C PHE A 369 -48.69 -20.58 -30.21
N LYS A 370 -49.47 -20.96 -29.18
CA LYS A 370 -49.24 -20.52 -27.80
C LYS A 370 -47.88 -20.99 -27.26
N THR A 371 -47.47 -22.23 -27.56
CA THR A 371 -46.16 -22.75 -27.18
C THR A 371 -45.02 -21.93 -27.77
N VAL A 372 -45.11 -21.55 -29.05
CA VAL A 372 -44.10 -20.69 -29.70
C VAL A 372 -44.03 -19.31 -29.05
N LEU A 373 -45.19 -18.70 -28.73
CA LEU A 373 -45.23 -17.40 -28.04
C LEU A 373 -44.63 -17.48 -26.63
N PHE A 374 -44.92 -18.52 -25.87
CA PHE A 374 -44.31 -18.73 -24.56
C PHE A 374 -42.79 -18.91 -24.67
N LEU A 375 -42.32 -19.72 -25.62
CA LEU A 375 -40.89 -19.91 -25.82
C LEU A 375 -40.20 -18.60 -26.19
N GLY A 376 -40.78 -17.82 -27.11
CA GLY A 376 -40.26 -16.51 -27.50
C GLY A 376 -40.19 -15.52 -26.33
N MET A 377 -41.21 -15.49 -25.48
CA MET A 377 -41.23 -14.68 -24.27
C MET A 377 -40.09 -15.03 -23.30
N HIS A 378 -39.89 -16.32 -23.02
CA HIS A 378 -38.82 -16.76 -22.10
C HIS A 378 -37.43 -16.46 -22.68
N LEU A 379 -37.24 -16.66 -23.99
CA LEU A 379 -35.99 -16.32 -24.67
C LEU A 379 -35.71 -14.81 -24.65
N ALA A 380 -36.72 -13.96 -24.85
CA ALA A 380 -36.58 -12.51 -24.78
C ALA A 380 -36.22 -12.04 -23.36
N LEU A 381 -36.89 -12.56 -22.32
CA LEU A 381 -36.56 -12.26 -20.92
C LEU A 381 -35.13 -12.70 -20.57
N MET A 382 -34.73 -13.89 -21.02
CA MET A 382 -33.37 -14.39 -20.82
C MET A 382 -32.34 -13.53 -21.55
N ALA A 383 -32.62 -13.09 -22.79
CA ALA A 383 -31.74 -12.19 -23.54
C ALA A 383 -31.58 -10.83 -22.86
N VAL A 384 -32.64 -10.25 -22.27
CA VAL A 384 -32.56 -9.00 -21.50
C VAL A 384 -31.71 -9.18 -20.24
N LEU A 385 -31.88 -10.28 -19.50
CA LEU A 385 -31.09 -10.59 -18.31
C LEU A 385 -29.61 -10.79 -18.64
N LEU A 386 -29.32 -11.61 -19.65
CA LEU A 386 -27.95 -11.87 -20.11
C LEU A 386 -27.31 -10.61 -20.72
N GLY A 387 -28.06 -9.81 -21.47
CA GLY A 387 -27.61 -8.54 -22.04
C GLY A 387 -27.31 -7.49 -20.97
N GLY A 388 -28.15 -7.38 -19.94
CA GLY A 388 -27.90 -6.50 -18.79
C GLY A 388 -26.69 -6.93 -17.97
N LEU A 389 -26.51 -8.25 -17.76
CA LEU A 389 -25.32 -8.81 -17.11
C LEU A 389 -24.06 -8.54 -17.95
N ALA A 390 -24.11 -8.81 -19.26
CA ALA A 390 -23.01 -8.54 -20.19
C ALA A 390 -22.66 -7.05 -20.21
N TRP A 391 -23.64 -6.15 -20.34
CA TRP A 391 -23.40 -4.70 -20.31
C TRP A 391 -22.72 -4.26 -19.01
N ARG A 392 -23.14 -4.79 -17.86
CA ARG A 392 -22.52 -4.46 -16.57
C ARG A 392 -21.11 -5.03 -16.44
N LEU A 393 -20.84 -6.21 -17.01
CA LEU A 393 -19.51 -6.83 -17.00
C LEU A 393 -18.55 -6.19 -18.02
N LEU A 394 -19.08 -5.65 -19.12
CA LEU A 394 -18.32 -5.04 -20.22
C LEU A 394 -18.13 -3.52 -20.04
N ARG A 395 -18.96 -2.85 -19.24
CA ARG A 395 -18.80 -1.43 -18.95
C ARG A 395 -17.49 -1.22 -18.19
N ALA A 396 -16.57 -0.49 -18.82
CA ALA A 396 -15.33 -0.11 -18.18
C ALA A 396 -15.63 0.72 -16.92
N PRO A 397 -14.99 0.41 -15.77
CA PRO A 397 -15.10 1.26 -14.60
C PRO A 397 -14.60 2.66 -14.94
N ALA A 398 -15.20 3.70 -14.32
CA ALA A 398 -14.69 5.06 -14.41
C ALA A 398 -13.20 5.11 -14.02
N ALA A 399 -12.46 6.06 -14.60
CA ALA A 399 -11.07 6.27 -14.23
C ALA A 399 -10.97 6.49 -12.71
N PRO A 400 -10.03 5.81 -12.02
CA PRO A 400 -9.94 5.92 -10.57
C PRO A 400 -9.55 7.35 -10.18
N PRO A 401 -10.05 7.86 -9.04
CA PRO A 401 -9.51 9.09 -8.48
C PRO A 401 -8.00 8.89 -8.22
N ARG A 402 -7.21 9.95 -8.43
CA ARG A 402 -5.76 9.97 -8.16
C ARG A 402 -5.48 10.79 -6.88
N PRO A 403 -5.86 10.29 -5.68
CA PRO A 403 -5.78 11.07 -4.45
C PRO A 403 -4.33 11.45 -4.11
N LEU A 404 -3.37 10.55 -4.34
CA LEU A 404 -1.95 10.80 -4.09
C LEU A 404 -1.40 11.97 -4.94
N ARG A 405 -1.66 12.00 -6.25
CA ARG A 405 -1.22 13.13 -7.11
C ARG A 405 -1.79 14.46 -6.65
N ARG A 406 -3.05 14.47 -6.18
CA ARG A 406 -3.69 15.68 -5.62
C ARG A 406 -3.02 16.12 -4.31
N ALA A 407 -2.79 15.19 -3.39
CA ALA A 407 -2.08 15.45 -2.14
C ALA A 407 -0.67 15.98 -2.40
N ALA A 408 0.09 15.34 -3.31
CA ALA A 408 1.41 15.79 -3.71
C ALA A 408 1.41 17.24 -4.25
N GLY A 409 0.42 17.59 -5.09
CA GLY A 409 0.23 18.96 -5.55
C GLY A 409 -0.08 19.96 -4.43
N HIS A 410 -0.86 19.56 -3.43
CA HIS A 410 -1.15 20.40 -2.25
C HIS A 410 0.13 20.62 -1.42
N ILE A 411 0.88 19.57 -1.16
CA ILE A 411 2.14 19.62 -0.40
C ILE A 411 3.17 20.51 -1.12
N ALA A 412 3.33 20.32 -2.43
CA ALA A 412 4.24 21.15 -3.23
C ALA A 412 3.89 22.64 -3.13
N ARG A 413 2.60 22.99 -3.12
CA ARG A 413 2.14 24.38 -2.93
C ARG A 413 2.38 24.91 -1.52
N LEU A 414 2.12 24.09 -0.50
CA LEU A 414 2.30 24.48 0.90
C LEU A 414 3.78 24.69 1.26
N LEU A 415 4.67 23.86 0.72
CA LEU A 415 6.09 23.86 1.07
C LEU A 415 6.98 24.61 0.06
N GLY A 416 6.50 24.86 -1.16
CA GLY A 416 7.30 25.45 -2.23
C GLY A 416 8.47 24.56 -2.67
N VAL A 417 8.32 23.24 -2.58
CA VAL A 417 9.35 22.28 -2.99
C VAL A 417 9.17 21.85 -4.45
N PRO A 418 10.26 21.70 -5.24
CA PRO A 418 10.17 21.26 -6.63
C PRO A 418 9.95 19.75 -6.78
N ILE A 419 10.21 18.95 -5.73
CA ILE A 419 10.12 17.50 -5.79
C ILE A 419 9.25 17.00 -4.63
N VAL A 420 8.23 16.20 -4.95
CA VAL A 420 7.42 15.45 -3.98
C VAL A 420 7.46 13.98 -4.37
N THR A 421 7.78 13.08 -3.44
CA THR A 421 7.92 11.65 -3.75
C THR A 421 7.24 10.75 -2.74
N PHE A 422 6.51 9.75 -3.26
CA PHE A 422 5.82 8.66 -2.55
C PHE A 422 6.31 7.29 -3.03
N GLY A 423 5.86 6.19 -2.39
CA GLY A 423 6.14 4.80 -2.82
C GLY A 423 4.92 3.86 -2.83
N HIS A 424 3.91 4.17 -2.01
CA HIS A 424 2.74 3.36 -1.65
C HIS A 424 1.96 2.55 -2.71
N ILE A 425 1.99 2.93 -3.99
CA ILE A 425 1.08 2.30 -5.00
C ILE A 425 1.77 1.22 -5.82
N HIS A 426 3.06 0.97 -5.58
CA HIS A 426 3.85 -0.05 -6.28
C HIS A 426 3.97 0.15 -7.80
N GLU A 427 3.64 1.34 -8.30
CA GLU A 427 3.75 1.70 -9.72
C GLU A 427 4.68 2.90 -9.87
N GLU A 428 5.55 2.86 -10.87
CA GLU A 428 6.41 3.98 -11.21
C GLU A 428 5.58 5.12 -11.81
N VAL A 429 5.61 6.29 -11.18
CA VAL A 429 4.89 7.48 -11.66
C VAL A 429 5.84 8.66 -11.72
N VAL A 430 5.82 9.38 -12.83
CA VAL A 430 6.40 10.72 -12.96
C VAL A 430 5.32 11.61 -13.52
N ALA A 431 4.89 12.60 -12.75
CA ALA A 431 3.82 13.49 -13.17
C ALA A 431 4.12 14.95 -12.79
N PRO A 432 3.93 15.89 -13.73
CA PRO A 432 4.00 17.31 -13.37
C PRO A 432 2.86 17.66 -12.40
N LEU A 433 3.19 18.54 -11.46
CA LEU A 433 2.26 19.09 -10.49
C LEU A 433 1.91 20.54 -10.86
N ASP A 434 0.61 20.82 -10.89
CA ASP A 434 0.13 22.20 -10.98
C ASP A 434 0.15 22.85 -9.59
N THR A 435 1.13 23.73 -9.39
CA THR A 435 1.33 24.48 -8.14
C THR A 435 0.72 25.88 -8.20
N GLY A 436 0.19 26.32 -9.34
CA GLY A 436 -0.30 27.70 -9.51
C GLY A 436 0.76 28.80 -9.35
N ALA A 437 2.04 28.44 -9.25
CA ALA A 437 3.19 29.34 -9.08
C ALA A 437 4.23 29.13 -10.21
N PRO A 438 5.06 30.14 -10.54
CA PRO A 438 6.12 29.99 -11.52
C PRO A 438 7.21 29.04 -11.00
N GLY A 439 7.15 27.78 -11.44
CA GLY A 439 8.09 26.72 -11.13
C GLY A 439 7.45 25.35 -11.31
N ALA A 440 8.05 24.47 -12.11
CA ALA A 440 7.55 23.12 -12.31
C ALA A 440 7.91 22.26 -11.09
N ALA A 441 6.90 21.87 -10.30
CA ALA A 441 7.06 20.80 -9.32
C ALA A 441 6.70 19.45 -9.95
N THR A 442 7.39 18.39 -9.53
CA THR A 442 7.17 17.05 -10.07
C THR A 442 6.86 16.07 -8.95
N TYR A 443 5.83 15.26 -9.18
CA TYR A 443 5.46 14.13 -8.34
C TYR A 443 6.13 12.86 -8.85
N PHE A 444 6.77 12.15 -7.95
CA PHE A 444 7.34 10.83 -8.19
C PHE A 444 6.64 9.78 -7.32
N ASN A 445 6.35 8.63 -7.92
CA ASN A 445 6.14 7.40 -7.17
C ASN A 445 7.28 6.44 -7.54
N THR A 446 8.00 5.95 -6.53
CA THR A 446 9.22 5.16 -6.74
C THR A 446 8.95 3.78 -7.32
N GLY A 447 7.72 3.27 -7.26
CA GLY A 447 7.42 1.88 -7.60
C GLY A 447 7.86 0.91 -6.51
N THR A 448 8.15 -0.33 -6.88
CA THR A 448 8.40 -1.45 -5.96
C THR A 448 9.48 -2.38 -6.50
N TRP A 449 10.16 -3.10 -5.61
CA TRP A 449 11.14 -4.13 -5.97
C TRP A 449 10.54 -5.54 -6.02
N ILE A 450 9.28 -5.72 -5.63
CA ILE A 450 8.63 -7.02 -5.62
C ILE A 450 7.78 -7.26 -6.87
N SER A 451 7.57 -8.53 -7.20
CA SER A 451 6.65 -8.91 -8.26
C SER A 451 5.21 -8.65 -7.83
N VAL A 452 4.59 -7.61 -8.39
CA VAL A 452 3.16 -7.32 -8.17
C VAL A 452 2.33 -7.92 -9.30
N PHE A 453 1.45 -8.86 -8.95
CA PHE A 453 0.55 -9.49 -9.92
C PHE A 453 -0.62 -8.55 -10.26
N THR A 454 -0.38 -7.59 -11.15
CA THR A 454 -1.46 -6.89 -11.84
C THR A 454 -1.90 -7.76 -13.00
N HIS A 455 -3.00 -8.50 -12.84
CA HIS A 455 -3.59 -9.23 -13.97
C HIS A 455 -4.13 -8.20 -14.97
N GLU A 456 -3.33 -7.63 -15.88
CA GLU A 456 -3.84 -7.01 -17.10
C GLU A 456 -3.79 -8.02 -18.24
N PRO A 457 -4.85 -8.16 -19.07
CA PRO A 457 -4.86 -9.15 -20.16
C PRO A 457 -4.00 -8.74 -21.37
N LEU A 458 -3.43 -7.53 -21.37
CA LEU A 458 -2.81 -6.93 -22.56
C LEU A 458 -1.33 -6.55 -22.38
N LEU A 459 -0.77 -6.66 -21.18
CA LEU A 459 0.65 -6.43 -20.94
C LEU A 459 1.19 -7.47 -19.95
N PRO A 460 2.20 -8.28 -20.32
CA PRO A 460 2.91 -9.08 -19.35
C PRO A 460 3.72 -8.13 -18.45
N ARG A 461 3.15 -7.70 -17.33
CA ARG A 461 3.88 -6.99 -16.28
C ARG A 461 4.52 -7.97 -15.28
N GLU A 462 5.11 -9.06 -15.78
CA GLU A 462 6.15 -9.80 -15.05
C GLU A 462 7.47 -8.99 -15.08
N ARG A 463 7.39 -7.71 -14.73
CA ARG A 463 8.52 -6.78 -14.83
C ARG A 463 8.93 -6.40 -13.42
N ILE A 464 9.84 -7.20 -12.85
CA ILE A 464 10.62 -6.77 -11.68
C ILE A 464 11.47 -5.60 -12.17
N GLN A 465 11.20 -4.41 -11.65
CA GLN A 465 11.94 -3.21 -11.96
C GLN A 465 12.54 -2.76 -10.63
N PHE A 466 13.86 -2.92 -10.48
CA PHE A 466 14.60 -2.51 -9.29
C PHE A 466 14.66 -0.98 -9.23
N SER A 467 13.50 -0.36 -9.02
CA SER A 467 13.27 1.06 -9.24
C SER A 467 13.75 1.87 -8.06
N PHE A 468 14.32 3.03 -8.35
CA PHE A 468 14.75 3.96 -7.33
C PHE A 468 14.71 5.39 -7.88
N LEU A 469 14.42 6.35 -7.00
CA LEU A 469 14.51 7.76 -7.33
C LEU A 469 15.89 8.27 -6.94
N ARG A 470 16.55 8.97 -7.86
CA ARG A 470 17.82 9.64 -7.62
C ARG A 470 17.60 11.14 -7.62
N VAL A 471 18.07 11.84 -6.59
CA VAL A 471 17.94 13.29 -6.46
C VAL A 471 19.32 13.93 -6.34
N ARG A 472 19.64 14.82 -7.27
CA ARG A 472 20.91 15.57 -7.36
C ARG A 472 20.62 17.05 -7.45
N GLY A 473 21.03 17.82 -6.44
CA GLY A 473 20.57 19.21 -6.31
C GLY A 473 19.04 19.27 -6.37
N HIS A 474 18.48 20.04 -7.31
CA HIS A 474 17.02 20.17 -7.50
C HIS A 474 16.45 19.31 -8.64
N GLN A 475 17.22 18.35 -9.15
CA GLN A 475 16.79 17.43 -10.21
C GLN A 475 16.55 16.04 -9.64
N ALA A 476 15.50 15.38 -10.12
CA ALA A 476 15.14 14.03 -9.74
C ALA A 476 14.91 13.15 -10.97
N GLU A 477 15.47 11.94 -10.94
CA GLU A 477 15.41 10.97 -12.02
C GLU A 477 14.92 9.63 -11.48
N LEU A 478 13.86 9.08 -12.08
CA LEU A 478 13.40 7.72 -11.78
C LEU A 478 14.18 6.72 -12.64
N LEU A 479 14.86 5.79 -11.98
CA LEU A 479 15.82 4.88 -12.59
C LEU A 479 15.51 3.44 -12.18
N HIS A 480 15.99 2.48 -12.96
CA HIS A 480 16.04 1.07 -12.59
C HIS A 480 17.49 0.62 -12.42
N TRP A 481 17.77 -0.16 -11.39
CA TRP A 481 19.00 -0.93 -11.31
C TRP A 481 18.93 -2.09 -12.31
N SER A 482 20.04 -2.32 -13.03
CA SER A 482 20.17 -3.45 -13.94
C SER A 482 21.35 -4.30 -13.47
N PRO A 483 21.10 -5.40 -12.73
CA PRO A 483 22.16 -6.27 -12.22
C PRO A 483 23.05 -6.81 -13.34
N SER A 484 22.44 -7.20 -14.46
CA SER A 484 23.18 -7.67 -15.65
C SER A 484 24.11 -6.63 -16.27
N ARG A 485 23.86 -5.34 -16.05
CA ARG A 485 24.69 -4.24 -16.56
C ARG A 485 25.56 -3.59 -15.47
N GLY A 486 25.36 -3.93 -14.20
CA GLY A 486 26.01 -3.29 -13.05
C GLY A 486 25.85 -1.76 -13.02
N ARG A 487 24.74 -1.23 -13.55
CA ARG A 487 24.49 0.22 -13.61
C ARG A 487 23.00 0.56 -13.64
N ALA A 488 22.70 1.80 -13.25
CA ALA A 488 21.38 2.38 -13.37
C ALA A 488 21.02 2.65 -14.86
N VAL A 489 19.75 2.46 -15.19
CA VAL A 489 19.16 2.78 -16.50
C VAL A 489 17.88 3.60 -16.32
N PRO A 490 17.49 4.48 -17.26
CA PRO A 490 16.25 5.24 -17.15
C PRO A 490 15.02 4.35 -17.02
N ALA A 491 14.08 4.74 -16.15
CA ALA A 491 12.76 4.12 -16.10
C ALA A 491 12.01 4.39 -17.43
N ILE A 492 11.39 3.35 -17.99
CA ILE A 492 10.61 3.49 -19.22
C ILE A 492 9.14 3.66 -18.83
N LEU A 493 8.66 4.90 -18.96
CA LEU A 493 7.28 5.28 -18.71
C LEU A 493 6.62 5.60 -20.05
N PHE A 494 5.42 5.08 -20.26
CA PHE A 494 4.59 5.46 -21.40
C PHE A 494 3.76 6.68 -21.04
N GLU A 495 3.62 7.59 -22.00
CA GLU A 495 2.71 8.73 -21.86
C GLU A 495 1.29 8.19 -21.71
N GLU A 496 0.67 8.43 -20.56
CA GLU A 496 -0.74 8.13 -20.37
C GLU A 496 -1.54 9.28 -20.99
N ASP A 497 -2.30 9.01 -22.07
CA ASP A 497 -3.20 10.00 -22.67
C ASP A 497 -4.14 10.60 -21.60
N GLU A 498 -3.86 11.83 -21.17
CA GLU A 498 -4.76 12.57 -20.26
C GLU A 498 -6.14 12.82 -20.91
N HIS A 499 -6.29 12.57 -22.22
CA HIS A 499 -7.46 12.85 -23.05
C HIS A 499 -8.29 11.61 -23.41
N ALA A 500 -7.93 10.39 -22.98
CA ALA A 500 -8.67 9.17 -23.32
C ALA A 500 -9.99 8.98 -22.54
N VAL A 501 -10.46 10.00 -21.80
CA VAL A 501 -11.75 9.98 -21.10
C VAL A 501 -12.69 11.03 -21.69
N GLU A 502 -13.52 10.54 -22.62
CA GLU A 502 -14.80 11.05 -23.15
C GLU A 502 -14.83 11.34 -24.66
N PRO A 503 -15.42 10.43 -25.46
CA PRO A 503 -16.28 10.84 -26.55
C PRO A 503 -17.71 10.98 -26.03
N GLY A 504 -18.10 12.21 -25.73
CA GLY A 504 -19.45 12.71 -25.99
C GLY A 504 -20.55 12.39 -24.98
N VAL A 505 -20.82 13.36 -24.10
CA VAL A 505 -22.20 13.81 -23.88
C VAL A 505 -22.22 15.32 -24.06
N ARG A 506 -22.27 15.76 -25.33
CA ARG A 506 -22.81 17.10 -25.62
C ARG A 506 -24.30 17.05 -25.35
N ALA A 507 -24.76 18.00 -24.54
CA ALA A 507 -26.15 18.27 -24.27
C ALA A 507 -26.96 18.41 -25.57
N ALA A 508 -28.10 17.73 -25.60
CA ALA A 508 -29.33 18.15 -26.26
C ALA A 508 -30.49 17.81 -25.31
#